data_AF-A0A2X2C7X2-F1
#
_entry.id   AF-A0A2X2C7X2-F1
#
_cell.length_a   1.000
_cell.length_b   1.000
_cell.length_c   1.000
_cell.angle_alpha   90.00
_cell.angle_beta   90.00
_cell.angle_gamma   90.00
#
_symmetry.space_group_name_H-M   'P 1'
#
loop_
_entity.id
_entity.type
_entity.pdbx_description
1 polymer ?
#
loop_
_entity_poly.entity_id
_entity_poly.type
_entity_poly.pdbx_seq_one_letter_code
_entity_poly.pdbx_strand_id
1 'polypeptide(L)'
;MTQPPVFQQRDQIRKAIRQKRRQLTVAQQQDAAHKLSARVLHHPKVKQAKTIALFLSFDGEIDTTPLITHLWDLNKQVCLPVLHPFHRHHLLFYVTLPPRS
;
A
#
# COMPACT_ATOMS: atom_id res chain seq x y z
N MET A 1 -26.85 -21.81 -19.67
CA MET A 1 -25.69 -21.57 -18.79
C MET A 1 -25.69 -20.10 -18.41
N THR A 2 -26.08 -19.76 -17.17
CA THR A 2 -26.10 -18.38 -16.67
C THR A 2 -24.71 -17.98 -16.17
N GLN A 3 -24.12 -16.91 -16.72
CA GLN A 3 -22.88 -16.35 -16.19
C GLN A 3 -23.07 -15.91 -14.73
N PRO A 4 -22.06 -16.09 -13.86
CA PRO A 4 -22.14 -15.60 -12.50
C PRO A 4 -22.22 -14.06 -12.48
N PRO A 5 -23.00 -13.46 -11.56
CA PRO A 5 -23.05 -12.01 -11.41
C PRO A 5 -21.66 -11.43 -11.13
N VAL A 6 -21.39 -10.26 -11.70
CA VAL A 6 -20.07 -9.57 -11.67
C VAL A 6 -19.48 -9.47 -10.26
N PHE A 7 -20.32 -9.28 -9.23
CA PHE A 7 -19.88 -9.23 -7.84
C PHE A 7 -19.23 -10.53 -7.35
N GLN A 8 -19.81 -11.69 -7.70
CA GLN A 8 -19.25 -13.00 -7.35
C GLN A 8 -17.90 -13.23 -8.06
N GLN A 9 -17.77 -12.76 -9.30
CA GLN A 9 -16.50 -12.82 -10.03
C GLN A 9 -15.41 -11.96 -9.36
N ARG A 10 -15.75 -10.75 -8.90
CA ARG A 10 -14.81 -9.88 -8.15
C ARG A 10 -14.35 -10.52 -6.85
N ASP A 11 -15.25 -11.18 -6.13
CA ASP A 11 -14.90 -11.86 -4.87
C ASP A 11 -14.01 -13.07 -5.08
N GLN A 12 -14.26 -13.86 -6.13
CA GLN A 12 -13.38 -14.96 -6.53
C GLN A 12 -11.98 -14.45 -6.87
N ILE A 13 -11.88 -13.36 -7.64
CA ILE A 13 -10.59 -12.74 -7.97
C ILE A 13 -9.87 -12.27 -6.70
N ARG A 14 -10.55 -11.57 -5.78
CA ARG A 14 -9.95 -11.12 -4.52
C ARG A 14 -9.43 -12.29 -3.68
N LYS A 15 -10.22 -13.37 -3.56
CA LYS A 15 -9.83 -14.57 -2.83
C LYS A 15 -8.59 -15.21 -3.46
N ALA A 16 -8.58 -15.40 -4.78
CA ALA A 16 -7.45 -15.97 -5.50
C ALA A 16 -6.18 -15.13 -5.35
N ILE A 17 -6.27 -13.80 -5.48
CA ILE A 17 -5.12 -12.90 -5.31
C ILE A 17 -4.60 -12.91 -3.86
N ARG A 18 -5.48 -12.96 -2.86
CA ARG A 18 -5.07 -13.08 -1.44
C ARG A 18 -4.36 -14.41 -1.17
N GLN A 19 -4.86 -15.52 -1.72
CA GLN A 19 -4.21 -16.83 -1.61
C GLN A 19 -2.81 -16.82 -2.21
N LYS A 20 -2.64 -16.29 -3.44
CA LYS A 20 -1.33 -16.17 -4.07
C LYS A 20 -0.35 -15.33 -3.24
N ARG A 21 -0.81 -14.22 -2.66
CA ARG A 21 0.02 -13.38 -1.78
C ARG A 21 0.48 -14.12 -0.52
N ARG A 22 -0.42 -14.87 0.12
CA ARG A 22 -0.10 -15.68 1.32
C ARG A 22 0.88 -16.82 1.06
N GLN A 23 1.03 -17.24 -0.20
CA GLN A 23 2.01 -18.27 -0.59
C GLN A 23 3.42 -17.71 -0.79
N LEU A 24 3.59 -16.38 -0.82
CA LEU A 24 4.92 -15.76 -0.96
C LEU A 24 5.71 -15.94 0.33
N THR A 25 6.98 -16.33 0.20
CA THR A 25 7.90 -16.39 1.33
C THR A 25 8.23 -14.98 1.83
N VAL A 26 8.68 -14.87 3.08
CA VAL A 26 9.11 -13.59 3.67
C VAL A 26 10.18 -12.92 2.79
N ALA A 27 11.16 -13.68 2.29
CA ALA A 27 12.20 -13.17 1.41
C ALA A 27 11.64 -12.62 0.08
N GLN A 28 10.66 -13.30 -0.52
CA GLN A 28 10.00 -12.80 -1.74
C GLN A 28 9.21 -11.50 -1.47
N GLN A 29 8.54 -11.40 -0.33
CA GLN A 29 7.82 -10.20 0.05
C GLN A 29 8.77 -9.01 0.28
N GLN A 30 9.90 -9.25 0.96
CA GLN A 30 10.93 -8.23 1.19
C GLN A 30 11.59 -7.77 -0.12
N ASP A 31 12.00 -8.69 -0.98
CA ASP A 31 12.55 -8.36 -2.31
C ASP A 31 11.56 -7.55 -3.14
N ALA A 32 10.28 -7.94 -3.16
CA ALA A 32 9.24 -7.20 -3.84
C ALA A 32 9.06 -5.79 -3.26
N ALA A 33 9.06 -5.64 -1.94
CA ALA A 33 8.94 -4.35 -1.26
C ALA A 33 10.10 -3.39 -1.63
N HIS A 34 11.33 -3.88 -1.62
CA HIS A 34 12.50 -3.09 -2.03
C HIS A 34 12.43 -2.70 -3.51
N LYS A 35 12.07 -3.63 -4.41
CA LYS A 35 11.89 -3.36 -5.84
C LYS A 35 10.80 -2.33 -6.10
N LEU A 36 9.68 -2.42 -5.38
CA LEU A 36 8.61 -1.42 -5.44
C LEU A 36 9.15 -0.06 -5.01
N SER A 37 9.78 0.02 -3.85
CA SER A 37 10.33 1.27 -3.32
C SER A 37 11.28 1.92 -4.33
N ALA A 38 12.26 1.17 -4.84
CA ALA A 38 13.20 1.65 -5.84
C ALA A 38 12.46 2.19 -7.09
N ARG A 39 11.53 1.43 -7.65
CA ARG A 39 10.78 1.84 -8.84
C ARG A 39 9.96 3.11 -8.60
N VAL A 40 9.29 3.21 -7.46
CA VAL A 40 8.43 4.36 -7.12
C VAL A 40 9.27 5.61 -6.92
N LEU A 41 10.40 5.54 -6.21
CA LEU A 41 11.31 6.66 -6.00
C LEU A 41 11.91 7.19 -7.31
N HIS A 42 12.07 6.34 -8.32
CA HIS A 42 12.54 6.77 -9.65
C HIS A 42 11.47 7.45 -10.50
N HIS A 43 10.18 7.35 -10.13
CA HIS A 43 9.09 7.88 -10.92
C HIS A 43 9.08 9.42 -10.91
N PRO A 44 9.01 10.11 -12.06
CA PRO A 44 9.11 11.58 -12.13
C PRO A 44 8.06 12.31 -11.27
N LYS A 45 6.81 11.83 -11.25
CA LYS A 45 5.75 12.43 -10.40
C LYS A 45 6.06 12.32 -8.91
N VAL A 46 6.74 11.25 -8.47
CA VAL A 46 7.12 11.05 -7.07
C VAL A 46 8.29 11.95 -6.70
N LYS A 47 9.27 12.09 -7.60
CA LYS A 47 10.38 13.04 -7.43
C LYS A 47 9.87 14.46 -7.23
N GLN A 48 8.92 14.90 -8.05
CA GLN A 48 8.32 16.24 -8.00
C GLN A 48 7.36 16.45 -6.82
N ALA A 49 6.66 15.40 -6.37
CA ALA A 49 5.68 15.51 -5.29
C ALA A 49 6.33 15.90 -3.96
N LYS A 50 5.76 16.89 -3.28
CA LYS A 50 6.12 17.27 -1.90
C LYS A 50 5.36 16.46 -0.86
N THR A 51 4.12 16.07 -1.18
CA THR A 51 3.22 15.32 -0.32
C THR A 51 2.71 14.09 -1.07
N ILE A 52 2.76 12.92 -0.42
CA ILE A 52 2.39 11.64 -1.02
C ILE A 52 1.49 10.88 -0.04
N ALA A 53 0.30 10.51 -0.51
CA ALA A 53 -0.60 9.64 0.22
C ALA A 53 -0.25 8.16 -0.06
N LEU A 54 -0.10 7.37 1.00
CA LEU A 54 0.26 5.94 0.94
C LEU A 54 -0.59 5.13 1.89
N PHE A 55 -0.83 3.85 1.58
CA PHE A 55 -1.43 2.92 2.53
C PHE A 55 -0.33 2.22 3.33
N LEU A 56 -0.60 1.96 4.61
CA LEU A 56 0.17 0.99 5.40
C LEU A 56 -0.32 -0.41 5.03
N SER A 57 0.60 -1.26 4.58
CA SER A 57 0.28 -2.58 4.05
C SER A 57 -0.35 -3.49 5.11
N PHE A 58 -1.34 -4.27 4.72
CA PHE A 58 -2.02 -5.24 5.58
C PHE A 58 -2.21 -6.58 4.86
N ASP A 59 -2.33 -7.66 5.63
CA ASP A 59 -2.90 -8.94 5.17
C ASP A 59 -2.26 -9.50 3.87
N GLY A 60 -0.92 -9.46 3.83
CA GLY A 60 -0.09 -9.94 2.72
C GLY A 60 0.00 -8.99 1.52
N GLU A 61 -0.47 -7.75 1.64
CA GLU A 61 -0.10 -6.69 0.70
C GLU A 61 1.41 -6.44 0.68
N ILE A 62 1.88 -5.91 -0.45
CA ILE A 62 3.30 -5.56 -0.60
C ILE A 62 3.67 -4.52 0.46
N ASP A 63 4.71 -4.79 1.23
CA ASP A 63 5.13 -3.89 2.32
C ASP A 63 5.57 -2.53 1.77
N THR A 64 4.90 -1.47 2.21
CA THR A 64 5.20 -0.08 1.84
C THR A 64 6.12 0.60 2.84
N THR A 65 6.46 -0.04 3.96
CA THR A 65 7.32 0.53 5.00
C THR A 65 8.67 1.01 4.44
N PRO A 66 9.40 0.24 3.58
CA PRO A 66 10.65 0.72 3.02
C PRO A 66 10.48 1.99 2.18
N LEU A 67 9.38 2.10 1.43
CA LEU A 67 9.08 3.31 0.66
C LEU A 67 8.79 4.50 1.57
N ILE A 68 7.98 4.30 2.61
CA ILE A 68 7.63 5.36 3.57
C ILE A 68 8.89 5.92 4.22
N THR A 69 9.79 5.04 4.69
CA THR A 69 11.07 5.45 5.29
C THR A 69 11.90 6.28 4.32
N HIS A 70 12.12 5.82 3.09
CA HIS A 70 12.87 6.59 2.10
C HIS A 70 12.24 7.94 1.75
N LEU A 71 10.90 8.03 1.75
CA LEU A 71 10.22 9.31 1.49
C LEU A 71 10.44 10.30 2.63
N TRP A 72 10.45 9.84 3.88
CA TRP A 72 10.83 10.68 5.02
C TRP A 72 12.27 11.14 4.93
N ASP A 73 13.22 10.26 4.58
CA ASP A 73 14.63 10.62 4.39
C ASP A 73 14.81 11.69 3.29
N LEU A 74 13.96 11.66 2.27
CA LEU A 74 13.90 12.66 1.21
C LEU A 74 13.11 13.93 1.59
N ASN A 75 12.76 14.10 2.88
CA ASN A 75 11.98 15.23 3.42
C ASN A 75 10.62 15.43 2.73
N LYS A 76 9.99 14.34 2.27
CA LYS A 76 8.64 14.38 1.69
C LYS A 76 7.60 14.15 2.79
N GLN A 77 6.47 14.83 2.68
CA GLN A 77 5.33 14.60 3.58
C GLN A 77 4.62 13.32 3.16
N VAL A 78 4.52 12.35 4.07
CA VAL A 78 3.77 11.12 3.86
C VAL A 78 2.43 11.24 4.58
N CYS A 79 1.32 10.92 3.88
CA CYS A 79 -0.01 10.89 4.47
C CYS A 79 -0.55 9.47 4.49
N LEU A 80 -0.91 8.95 5.67
CA LEU A 80 -1.50 7.61 5.80
C LEU A 80 -3.01 7.68 6.03
N PRO A 81 -3.80 6.77 5.43
CA PRO A 81 -5.22 6.70 5.62
C PRO A 81 -5.57 6.03 6.95
N VAL A 82 -6.59 6.56 7.61
CA VAL A 82 -7.28 5.90 8.73
C VAL A 82 -8.78 5.89 8.44
N LEU A 83 -9.45 4.85 8.93
CA LEU A 83 -10.91 4.77 8.85
C LEU A 83 -11.51 5.84 9.75
N HIS A 84 -12.54 6.53 9.26
CA HIS A 84 -13.26 7.50 10.07
C HIS A 84 -13.96 6.78 11.24
N PRO A 85 -13.74 7.19 12.51
CA PRO A 85 -14.19 6.44 13.68
C PRO A 85 -15.72 6.31 13.77
N PHE A 86 -16.45 7.29 13.23
CA PHE A 86 -17.92 7.37 13.34
C PHE A 86 -18.69 7.35 12.01
N HIS A 87 -18.00 7.41 10.86
CA HIS A 87 -18.65 7.48 9.54
C HIS A 87 -18.16 6.31 8.68
N ARG A 88 -19.02 5.30 8.53
CA ARG A 88 -18.70 4.11 7.73
C ARG A 88 -18.38 4.52 6.29
N HIS A 89 -17.34 3.92 5.74
CA HIS A 89 -16.85 4.14 4.36
C HIS A 89 -16.15 5.49 4.11
N HIS A 90 -15.85 6.27 5.15
CA HIS A 90 -15.02 7.47 5.03
C HIS A 90 -13.56 7.18 5.42
N LEU A 91 -12.63 7.75 4.65
CA LEU A 91 -11.18 7.68 4.88
C LEU A 91 -10.64 9.08 5.16
N LEU A 92 -9.87 9.20 6.24
CA LEU A 92 -9.13 10.42 6.58
C LEU A 92 -7.65 10.18 6.29
N PHE A 93 -6.94 11.21 5.80
CA PHE A 93 -5.50 11.14 5.58
C PHE A 93 -4.79 12.07 6.55
N TYR A 94 -3.84 11.52 7.30
CA TYR A 94 -3.05 12.28 8.26
C TYR A 94 -1.59 12.29 7.84
N VAL A 95 -0.95 13.46 7.93
CA VAL A 95 0.50 13.60 7.75
C VAL A 95 1.18 12.84 8.89
N THR A 96 2.00 11.87 8.54
CA THR A 96 2.76 11.06 9.50
C THR A 96 4.21 11.49 9.52
N LEU A 97 4.74 11.64 10.73
CA LEU A 97 6.16 11.89 10.97
C LEU A 97 6.92 10.58 11.15
N PRO A 98 8.22 10.54 10.84
CA PRO A 98 9.06 9.41 11.19
C PRO A 98 9.01 9.15 12.72
N PRO A 99 9.13 7.87 13.15
CA PRO A 99 9.16 7.54 14.56
C PRO A 99 10.32 8.25 15.27
N ARG A 100 10.07 8.73 16.48
CA ARG A 100 11.12 9.33 17.33
C ARG A 100 12.02 8.22 17.86
N SER A 101 13.34 8.41 17.75
CA SER A 101 14.38 7.52 18.30
C SER A 101 14.33 7.44 19.82
#